data_AF-A0A7X8D5U0-F1
#
_entry.id   AF-A0A7X8D5U0-F1
#
_cell.length_a   1.000
_cell.length_b   1.000
_cell.length_c   1.000
_cell.angle_alpha   90.00
_cell.angle_beta   90.00
_cell.angle_gamma   90.00
#
_symmetry.space_group_name_H-M   'P 1'
#
loop_
_entity.id
_entity.type
_entity.pdbx_description
1 polymer ?
#
loop_
_entity_poly.entity_id
_entity_poly.type
_entity_poly.pdbx_seq_one_letter_code
_entity_poly.pdbx_strand_id
1 'polypeptide(L)'
;MPTTMEIIATILFATAIIHTFSVPVFARLANKGGPHAGLWHMLSEVEAVFGVWAFILIVFISVFIGLDQAVEYMDTRNFTEPAFVFAIMVVAASRPILEMVSKLVKVIANVLPIRNEYAMFFVTMSVVPLFGSLITEPAAMTLAALLLRDQYFKRSGRAVFKYFTIGVLFVNISIGGVLTSYAAPPVLMVAQTFNWDTAYMA
;
A
#
# COMPACT_ATOMS: atom_id res chain seq x y z
N MET A 1 -16.19 -32.62 2.23
CA MET A 1 -16.78 -31.82 1.14
C MET A 1 -16.84 -30.39 1.64
N PRO A 2 -16.58 -29.38 0.78
CA PRO A 2 -16.60 -28.00 1.25
C PRO A 2 -17.98 -27.64 1.77
N THR A 3 -18.03 -26.92 2.89
CA THR A 3 -19.30 -26.45 3.47
C THR A 3 -19.90 -25.35 2.60
N THR A 4 -21.24 -25.17 2.64
CA THR A 4 -21.90 -24.09 1.90
C THR A 4 -21.29 -22.72 2.20
N MET A 5 -20.86 -22.50 3.45
CA MET A 5 -20.20 -21.27 3.86
C MET A 5 -18.79 -21.09 3.28
N GLU A 6 -18.00 -22.16 3.14
CA GLU A 6 -16.70 -22.09 2.46
C GLU A 6 -16.87 -21.70 0.99
N ILE A 7 -17.90 -22.22 0.32
CA ILE A 7 -18.19 -21.87 -1.07
C ILE A 7 -18.60 -20.39 -1.17
N ILE A 8 -19.50 -19.93 -0.30
CA ILE A 8 -19.92 -18.51 -0.24
C ILE A 8 -18.71 -17.62 0.02
N ALA A 9 -17.90 -17.93 1.03
CA ALA A 9 -16.71 -17.16 1.37
C ALA A 9 -15.71 -17.11 0.21
N THR A 10 -15.52 -18.24 -0.50
CA THR A 10 -14.64 -18.31 -1.68
C THR A 10 -15.16 -17.42 -2.82
N ILE A 11 -16.46 -17.43 -3.08
CA ILE A 11 -17.08 -16.59 -4.12
C ILE A 11 -16.96 -15.11 -3.75
N LEU A 12 -17.26 -14.74 -2.49
CA LEU A 12 -17.11 -13.37 -2.01
C LEU A 12 -15.66 -12.90 -2.12
N PHE A 13 -14.70 -13.74 -1.73
CA PHE A 13 -13.28 -13.44 -1.87
C PHE A 13 -12.84 -13.27 -3.33
N ALA A 14 -13.26 -14.17 -4.22
CA ALA A 14 -12.97 -14.05 -5.65
C ALA A 14 -13.56 -12.76 -6.23
N THR A 15 -14.77 -12.39 -5.82
CA THR A 15 -15.42 -11.14 -6.27
C THR A 15 -14.72 -9.91 -5.69
N ALA A 16 -14.23 -10.00 -4.45
CA ALA A 16 -13.40 -8.96 -3.84
C ALA A 16 -12.12 -8.71 -4.65
N ILE A 17 -11.41 -9.78 -5.04
CA ILE A 17 -10.23 -9.69 -5.91
C ILE A 17 -10.58 -9.01 -7.24
N ILE A 18 -11.66 -9.43 -7.89
CA ILE A 18 -12.11 -8.83 -9.16
C ILE A 18 -12.38 -7.34 -8.96
N HIS A 19 -13.03 -6.95 -7.87
CA HIS A 19 -13.29 -5.55 -7.54
C HIS A 19 -11.97 -4.77 -7.34
N THR A 20 -11.03 -5.29 -6.56
CA THR A 20 -9.72 -4.66 -6.31
C THR A 20 -8.96 -4.39 -7.61
N PHE A 21 -8.93 -5.34 -8.55
CA PHE A 21 -8.31 -5.11 -9.87
C PHE A 21 -9.14 -4.21 -10.80
N SER A 22 -10.43 -4.04 -10.51
CA SER A 22 -11.33 -3.15 -11.25
C SER A 22 -11.37 -1.72 -10.72
N VAL A 23 -10.70 -1.41 -9.60
CA VAL A 23 -10.55 -0.07 -9.02
C VAL A 23 -10.24 1.02 -10.07
N PRO A 24 -9.32 0.83 -11.04
CA PRO A 24 -9.04 1.86 -12.05
C PRO A 24 -10.27 2.25 -12.90
N VAL A 25 -11.23 1.35 -13.08
CA VAL A 25 -12.48 1.62 -13.80
C VAL A 25 -13.37 2.54 -12.95
N PHE A 26 -13.52 2.25 -11.67
CA PHE A 26 -14.26 3.10 -10.72
C PHE A 26 -13.62 4.48 -10.57
N ALA A 27 -12.28 4.56 -10.52
CA ALA A 27 -11.56 5.83 -10.50
C ALA A 27 -11.85 6.69 -11.74
N ARG A 28 -11.91 6.06 -12.94
CA ARG A 28 -12.30 6.77 -14.18
C ARG A 28 -13.75 7.25 -14.13
N LEU A 29 -14.67 6.49 -13.52
CA LEU A 29 -16.06 6.91 -13.35
C LEU A 29 -16.20 8.07 -12.36
N ALA A 30 -15.45 8.04 -11.25
CA ALA A 30 -15.40 9.12 -10.28
C ALA A 30 -14.89 10.43 -10.91
N ASN A 31 -13.81 10.34 -11.69
CA ASN A 31 -13.19 11.50 -12.35
C ASN A 31 -14.03 12.11 -13.48
N LYS A 32 -15.11 11.45 -13.94
CA LYS A 32 -16.05 12.03 -14.93
C LYS A 32 -16.98 13.09 -14.33
N GLY A 33 -17.05 13.23 -13.00
CA GLY A 33 -17.82 14.29 -12.34
C GLY A 33 -19.34 14.14 -12.43
N GLY A 34 -19.85 12.91 -12.63
CA GLY A 34 -21.29 12.63 -12.69
C GLY A 34 -21.96 12.57 -11.30
N PRO A 35 -23.30 12.39 -11.26
CA PRO A 35 -23.99 12.03 -10.02
C PRO A 35 -23.38 10.75 -9.45
N HIS A 36 -23.16 10.73 -8.13
CA HIS A 36 -22.47 9.66 -7.40
C HIS A 36 -20.93 9.61 -7.54
N ALA A 37 -20.26 10.66 -8.01
CA ALA A 37 -18.79 10.72 -8.04
C ALA A 37 -18.13 10.31 -6.70
N GLY A 38 -18.72 10.70 -5.56
CA GLY A 38 -18.24 10.28 -4.24
C GLY A 38 -18.35 8.77 -3.99
N LEU A 39 -19.42 8.11 -4.44
CA LEU A 39 -19.57 6.66 -4.34
C LEU A 39 -18.54 5.95 -5.23
N TRP A 40 -18.38 6.41 -6.46
CA TRP A 40 -17.38 5.85 -7.37
C TRP A 40 -15.95 6.04 -6.85
N HIS A 41 -15.68 7.16 -6.18
CA HIS A 41 -14.40 7.41 -5.55
C HIS A 41 -14.16 6.43 -4.39
N MET A 42 -15.15 6.24 -3.51
CA MET A 42 -15.07 5.26 -2.43
C MET A 42 -14.83 3.84 -2.97
N LEU A 43 -15.53 3.42 -4.03
CA LEU A 43 -15.32 2.12 -4.66
C LEU A 43 -14.01 2.01 -5.47
N SER A 44 -13.25 3.11 -5.58
CA SER A 44 -11.93 3.14 -6.22
C SER A 44 -10.77 3.19 -5.22
N GLU A 45 -11.04 3.24 -3.92
CA GLU A 45 -10.01 3.13 -2.88
C GLU A 45 -9.86 1.64 -2.54
N VAL A 46 -8.68 1.05 -2.71
CA VAL A 46 -8.46 -0.39 -2.49
C VAL A 46 -8.76 -0.78 -1.05
N GLU A 47 -8.46 0.09 -0.09
CA GLU A 47 -8.75 -0.07 1.34
C GLU A 47 -10.25 -0.11 1.62
N ALA A 48 -11.02 0.76 0.96
CA ALA A 48 -12.48 0.78 1.10
C ALA A 48 -13.10 -0.48 0.49
N VAL A 49 -12.57 -0.96 -0.64
CA VAL A 49 -13.01 -2.22 -1.27
C VAL A 49 -12.87 -3.39 -0.28
N PHE A 50 -11.73 -3.51 0.41
CA PHE A 50 -11.55 -4.54 1.45
C PHE A 50 -12.59 -4.43 2.57
N GLY A 51 -12.83 -3.22 3.09
CA GLY A 51 -13.82 -2.98 4.14
C GLY A 51 -15.26 -3.34 3.71
N VAL A 52 -15.65 -2.97 2.48
CA VAL A 52 -16.97 -3.28 1.93
C VAL A 52 -17.19 -4.79 1.84
N TRP A 53 -16.21 -5.54 1.33
CA TRP A 53 -16.34 -7.00 1.20
C TRP A 53 -16.27 -7.73 2.55
N ALA A 54 -15.49 -7.21 3.50
CA ALA A 54 -15.51 -7.72 4.87
C ALA A 54 -16.90 -7.53 5.51
N PHE A 55 -17.52 -6.36 5.33
CA PHE A 55 -18.88 -6.12 5.80
C PHE A 55 -19.90 -7.06 5.14
N ILE A 56 -19.82 -7.24 3.82
CA ILE A 56 -20.68 -8.19 3.09
C ILE A 56 -20.51 -9.61 3.65
N LEU A 57 -19.29 -10.06 3.91
CA LEU A 57 -19.04 -11.37 4.52
C LEU A 57 -19.76 -11.53 5.87
N ILE A 58 -19.65 -10.54 6.75
CA ILE A 58 -20.34 -10.56 8.06
C ILE A 58 -21.86 -10.59 7.90
N VAL A 59 -22.41 -9.84 6.94
CA VAL A 59 -23.85 -9.90 6.62
C VAL A 59 -24.24 -11.31 6.16
N PHE A 60 -23.45 -11.96 5.31
CA PHE A 60 -23.72 -13.33 4.88
C PHE A 60 -23.65 -14.33 6.04
N ILE A 61 -22.64 -14.22 6.92
CA ILE A 61 -22.56 -15.07 8.12
C ILE A 61 -23.82 -14.86 8.99
N SER A 62 -24.23 -13.61 9.19
CA SER A 62 -25.40 -13.25 10.01
C SER A 62 -26.71 -13.80 9.43
N VAL A 63 -26.87 -13.78 8.10
CA VAL A 63 -28.10 -14.23 7.42
C VAL A 63 -28.17 -15.75 7.29
N PHE A 64 -27.05 -16.42 7.00
CA PHE A 64 -27.05 -17.85 6.69
C PHE A 64 -26.75 -18.76 7.88
N ILE A 65 -25.99 -18.27 8.87
CA ILE A 65 -25.66 -19.04 10.08
C ILE A 65 -26.46 -18.49 11.26
N GLY A 66 -26.39 -17.17 11.48
CA GLY A 66 -27.07 -16.47 12.56
C GLY A 66 -26.26 -15.30 13.11
N LEU A 67 -26.94 -14.36 13.77
CA LEU A 67 -26.33 -13.16 14.35
C LEU A 67 -25.32 -13.51 15.46
N ASP A 68 -25.65 -14.47 16.32
CA ASP A 68 -24.77 -14.86 17.43
C ASP A 68 -23.44 -15.43 16.93
N GLN A 69 -23.44 -16.27 15.88
CA GLN A 69 -22.18 -16.76 15.31
C GLN A 69 -21.43 -15.69 14.53
N ALA A 70 -22.11 -14.69 13.96
CA ALA A 70 -21.43 -13.55 13.34
C ALA A 70 -20.67 -12.72 14.38
N VAL A 71 -21.28 -12.49 15.55
CA VAL A 71 -20.64 -11.81 16.68
C VAL A 71 -19.47 -12.65 17.22
N GLU A 72 -19.69 -13.95 17.47
CA GLU A 72 -18.64 -14.86 17.92
C GLU A 72 -17.47 -14.95 16.92
N TYR A 73 -17.77 -14.95 15.61
CA TYR A 73 -16.75 -14.92 14.58
C TYR A 73 -15.87 -13.68 14.71
N MET A 74 -16.46 -12.50 14.91
CA MET A 74 -15.71 -11.26 15.11
C MET A 74 -14.92 -11.27 16.41
N ASP A 75 -15.53 -11.68 17.52
CA ASP A 75 -14.91 -11.67 18.86
C ASP A 75 -13.72 -12.63 18.97
N THR A 76 -13.72 -13.72 18.18
CA THR A 76 -12.63 -14.70 18.16
C THR A 76 -11.46 -14.32 17.25
N ARG A 77 -11.56 -13.27 16.42
CA ARG A 77 -10.46 -12.83 15.57
C ARG A 77 -9.50 -11.91 16.33
N ASN A 78 -8.19 -12.07 16.08
CA ASN A 78 -7.19 -11.16 16.58
C ASN A 78 -6.98 -10.00 15.60
N PHE A 79 -7.36 -8.78 16.01
CA PHE A 79 -7.19 -7.57 15.21
C PHE A 79 -5.93 -6.77 15.54
N THR A 80 -5.07 -7.25 16.44
CA THR A 80 -3.87 -6.54 16.89
C THR A 80 -2.93 -6.25 15.72
N GLU A 81 -2.65 -7.26 14.91
CA GLU A 81 -1.80 -7.14 13.71
C GLU A 81 -2.43 -6.19 12.66
N PRO A 82 -3.69 -6.39 12.20
CA PRO A 82 -4.34 -5.45 11.30
C PRO A 82 -4.38 -4.01 11.82
N ALA A 83 -4.66 -3.80 13.11
CA ALA A 83 -4.72 -2.48 13.71
C ALA A 83 -3.34 -1.81 13.76
N PHE A 84 -2.30 -2.55 14.09
CA PHE A 84 -0.91 -2.07 14.06
C PHE A 84 -0.49 -1.67 12.64
N VAL A 85 -0.73 -2.55 11.66
CA VAL A 85 -0.45 -2.29 10.24
C VAL A 85 -1.20 -1.03 9.77
N PHE A 86 -2.49 -0.93 10.08
CA PHE A 86 -3.30 0.24 9.74
C PHE A 86 -2.75 1.52 10.38
N ALA A 87 -2.44 1.50 11.67
CA ALA A 87 -1.90 2.65 12.39
C ALA A 87 -0.57 3.14 11.78
N ILE A 88 0.36 2.23 11.51
CA ILE A 88 1.65 2.58 10.89
C ILE A 88 1.45 3.12 9.47
N MET A 89 0.64 2.48 8.63
CA MET A 89 0.39 2.98 7.27
C MET A 89 -0.20 4.39 7.28
N VAL A 90 -1.17 4.68 8.17
CA VAL A 90 -1.78 6.02 8.31
C VAL A 90 -0.76 7.05 8.79
N VAL A 91 0.00 6.73 9.84
CA VAL A 91 1.00 7.65 10.39
C VAL A 91 2.09 7.91 9.35
N ALA A 92 2.62 6.86 8.72
CA ALA A 92 3.74 6.95 7.79
C ALA A 92 3.39 7.62 6.45
N ALA A 93 2.15 7.48 5.98
CA ALA A 93 1.64 8.21 4.81
C ALA A 93 1.22 9.66 5.12
N SER A 94 1.35 10.12 6.38
CA SER A 94 0.96 11.48 6.75
C SER A 94 1.86 12.54 6.07
N ARG A 95 1.26 13.70 5.75
CA ARG A 95 1.96 14.83 5.12
C ARG A 95 3.25 15.24 5.86
N PRO A 96 3.26 15.37 7.21
CA PRO A 96 4.47 15.77 7.91
C PRO A 96 5.64 14.81 7.69
N ILE A 97 5.37 13.50 7.68
CA ILE A 97 6.40 12.48 7.46
C ILE A 97 6.90 12.53 6.02
N LEU A 98 6.00 12.58 5.04
CA LEU A 98 6.38 12.69 3.63
C LEU A 98 7.20 13.96 3.34
N GLU A 99 6.84 15.09 3.94
CA GLU A 99 7.59 16.34 3.83
C GLU A 99 8.97 16.25 4.49
N MET A 100 9.06 15.63 5.68
CA MET A 100 10.32 15.41 6.37
C MET A 100 11.27 14.57 5.51
N VAL A 101 10.82 13.43 5.00
CA VAL A 101 11.63 12.56 4.14
C VAL A 101 11.99 13.27 2.84
N SER A 102 11.07 14.02 2.22
CA SER A 102 11.36 14.83 1.03
C SER A 102 12.47 15.86 1.30
N LYS A 103 12.46 16.52 2.46
CA LYS A 103 13.52 17.47 2.86
C LYS A 103 14.85 16.76 3.04
N LEU A 104 14.87 15.61 3.72
CA LEU A 104 16.09 14.81 3.92
C LEU A 104 16.70 14.38 2.58
N VAL A 105 15.88 13.87 1.66
CA VAL A 105 16.32 13.49 0.30
C VAL A 105 16.97 14.67 -0.43
N LYS A 106 16.37 15.87 -0.35
CA LYS A 106 16.92 17.08 -0.97
C LYS A 106 18.24 17.50 -0.32
N VAL A 107 18.36 17.41 1.00
CA VAL A 107 19.61 17.71 1.72
C VAL A 107 20.71 16.76 1.28
N ILE A 108 20.44 15.45 1.23
CA ILE A 108 21.41 14.44 0.79
C ILE A 108 21.84 14.71 -0.66
N ALA A 109 20.89 15.01 -1.56
CA ALA A 109 21.20 15.31 -2.95
C ALA A 109 22.08 16.57 -3.11
N ASN A 110 21.83 17.62 -2.32
CA ASN A 110 22.60 18.86 -2.38
C ASN A 110 24.05 18.73 -1.84
N VAL A 111 24.33 17.73 -1.01
CA VAL A 111 25.67 17.48 -0.47
C VAL A 111 26.55 16.72 -1.49
N LEU A 112 25.95 16.00 -2.44
CA LEU A 112 26.71 15.25 -3.42
C LEU A 112 27.44 16.19 -4.41
N PRO A 113 28.73 15.94 -4.71
CA PRO A 113 29.53 16.78 -5.60
C PRO A 113 29.25 16.50 -7.08
N ILE A 114 27.98 16.37 -7.46
CA ILE A 114 27.51 16.15 -8.82
C ILE A 114 26.38 17.13 -9.13
N ARG A 115 26.00 17.24 -10.40
CA ARG A 115 24.87 18.12 -10.76
C ARG A 115 23.60 17.64 -10.05
N ASN A 116 22.84 18.59 -9.51
CA ASN A 116 21.68 18.30 -8.67
C ASN A 116 20.63 17.42 -9.38
N GLU A 117 20.49 17.54 -10.70
CA GLU A 117 19.58 16.70 -11.49
C GLU A 117 20.05 15.25 -11.62
N TYR A 118 21.32 14.92 -11.39
CA TYR A 118 21.75 13.52 -11.30
C TYR A 118 21.72 13.04 -9.84
N ALA A 119 22.06 13.92 -8.90
CA ALA A 119 21.97 13.64 -7.46
C ALA A 119 20.55 13.28 -7.03
N MET A 120 19.55 14.12 -7.36
CA MET A 120 18.17 13.85 -7.00
C MET A 120 17.66 12.53 -7.59
N PHE A 121 18.03 12.19 -8.82
CA PHE A 121 17.65 10.92 -9.42
C PHE A 121 18.25 9.75 -8.64
N PHE A 122 19.57 9.80 -8.42
CA PHE A 122 20.30 8.75 -7.72
C PHE A 122 19.77 8.54 -6.30
N VAL A 123 19.63 9.63 -5.53
CA VAL A 123 19.09 9.59 -4.15
C VAL A 123 17.64 9.10 -4.14
N THR A 124 16.80 9.53 -5.08
CA THR A 124 15.42 9.02 -5.17
C THR A 124 15.38 7.52 -5.49
N MET A 125 16.27 7.04 -6.35
CA MET A 125 16.32 5.62 -6.74
C MET A 125 16.99 4.71 -5.71
N SER A 126 17.69 5.25 -4.72
CA SER A 126 18.46 4.48 -3.73
C SER A 126 17.99 4.73 -2.30
N VAL A 127 18.02 5.99 -1.85
CA VAL A 127 17.75 6.39 -0.47
C VAL A 127 16.26 6.35 -0.14
N VAL A 128 15.37 6.76 -1.07
CA VAL A 128 13.91 6.67 -0.82
C VAL A 128 13.45 5.21 -0.63
N PRO A 129 13.90 4.24 -1.43
CA PRO A 129 13.70 2.82 -1.14
C PRO A 129 14.13 2.40 0.26
N LEU A 130 15.30 2.83 0.73
CA LEU A 130 15.76 2.55 2.09
C LEU A 130 14.85 3.19 3.13
N PHE A 131 14.37 4.42 2.91
CA PHE A 131 13.35 5.04 3.77
C PHE A 131 12.03 4.28 3.77
N GLY A 132 11.71 3.50 2.73
CA GLY A 132 10.56 2.58 2.72
C GLY A 132 10.55 1.59 3.87
N SER A 133 11.73 1.23 4.40
CA SER A 133 11.88 0.43 5.62
C SER A 133 11.37 1.13 6.90
N LEU A 134 11.20 2.46 6.86
CA LEU A 134 10.76 3.26 8.00
C LEU A 134 9.35 3.79 7.82
N ILE A 135 9.00 4.19 6.58
CA ILE A 135 7.71 4.82 6.27
C ILE A 135 6.72 3.92 5.55
N THR A 136 7.01 2.62 5.36
CA THR A 136 6.24 1.66 4.55
C THR A 136 6.40 1.83 3.04
N GLU A 137 6.21 0.72 2.31
CA GLU A 137 6.33 0.67 0.86
C GLU A 137 5.40 1.65 0.13
N PRO A 138 4.08 1.75 0.45
CA PRO A 138 3.18 2.65 -0.27
C PRO A 138 3.56 4.14 -0.13
N ALA A 139 4.03 4.55 1.05
CA ALA A 139 4.46 5.92 1.29
C ALA A 139 5.75 6.25 0.51
N ALA A 140 6.75 5.36 0.54
CA ALA A 140 7.99 5.52 -0.22
C ALA A 140 7.72 5.54 -1.74
N MET A 141 6.82 4.69 -2.22
CA MET A 141 6.38 4.67 -3.61
C MET A 141 5.77 6.01 -4.03
N THR A 142 4.84 6.53 -3.23
CA THR A 142 4.17 7.81 -3.50
C THR A 142 5.18 8.97 -3.52
N LEU A 143 6.08 9.02 -2.54
CA LEU A 143 7.11 10.05 -2.46
C LEU A 143 8.05 10.01 -3.67
N ALA A 144 8.59 8.83 -3.99
CA ALA A 144 9.48 8.66 -5.13
C ALA A 144 8.79 9.02 -6.45
N ALA A 145 7.52 8.61 -6.63
CA ALA A 145 6.74 8.96 -7.81
C ALA A 145 6.55 10.48 -7.95
N LEU A 146 6.25 11.20 -6.86
CA LEU A 146 6.14 12.66 -6.87
C LEU A 146 7.47 13.34 -7.22
N LEU A 147 8.57 12.90 -6.62
CA LEU A 147 9.92 13.42 -6.89
C LEU A 147 10.35 13.19 -8.35
N LEU A 148 10.10 11.99 -8.88
CA LEU A 148 10.43 11.64 -10.27
C LEU A 148 9.54 12.36 -11.27
N ARG A 149 8.23 12.49 -10.97
CA ARG A 149 7.27 13.21 -11.81
C ARG A 149 7.73 14.64 -12.04
N ASP A 150 8.07 15.34 -10.96
CA ASP A 150 8.30 16.78 -11.00
C ASP A 150 9.61 17.15 -11.70
N GLN A 151 10.59 16.25 -11.71
CA GLN A 151 11.94 16.49 -12.23
C GLN A 151 12.23 15.82 -13.58
N TYR A 152 11.77 14.58 -13.80
CA TYR A 152 12.19 13.78 -14.97
C TYR A 152 11.05 13.43 -15.91
N PHE A 153 9.82 13.20 -15.40
CA PHE A 153 8.74 12.68 -16.25
C PHE A 153 7.89 13.75 -16.93
N LYS A 154 8.14 15.04 -16.67
CA LYS A 154 7.52 16.16 -17.41
C LYS A 154 7.93 16.23 -18.89
N ARG A 155 9.12 15.72 -19.25
CA ARG A 155 9.55 15.67 -20.66
C ARG A 155 8.79 14.57 -21.41
N SER A 156 8.22 14.94 -22.57
CA SER A 156 7.54 14.02 -23.48
C SER A 156 8.55 13.13 -24.24
N GLY A 157 8.11 11.93 -24.66
CA GLY A 157 8.84 11.15 -25.69
C GLY A 157 9.73 9.99 -25.24
N ARG A 158 9.74 9.57 -23.96
CA ARG A 158 10.54 8.40 -23.51
C ARG A 158 9.78 7.46 -22.59
N ALA A 159 8.75 6.79 -23.10
CA ALA A 159 7.96 5.82 -22.34
C ALA A 159 8.82 4.70 -21.76
N VAL A 160 9.75 4.13 -22.55
CA VAL A 160 10.66 3.06 -22.12
C VAL A 160 11.47 3.46 -20.89
N PHE A 161 12.05 4.67 -20.88
CA PHE A 161 12.79 5.17 -19.73
C PHE A 161 11.89 5.27 -18.49
N LYS A 162 10.68 5.81 -18.62
CA LYS A 162 9.74 5.94 -17.49
C LYS A 162 9.40 4.56 -16.90
N TYR A 163 9.03 3.59 -17.75
CA TYR A 163 8.71 2.24 -17.29
C TYR A 163 9.90 1.53 -16.67
N PHE A 164 11.10 1.65 -17.25
CA PHE A 164 12.31 1.07 -16.69
C PHE A 164 12.65 1.67 -15.32
N THR A 165 12.60 3.00 -15.20
CA THR A 165 12.83 3.69 -13.92
C THR A 165 11.81 3.27 -12.86
N ILE A 166 10.51 3.23 -13.18
CA ILE A 166 9.48 2.80 -12.23
C ILE A 166 9.67 1.32 -11.84
N GLY A 167 9.99 0.46 -12.80
CA GLY A 167 10.24 -0.97 -12.54
C GLY A 167 11.41 -1.18 -11.58
N VAL A 168 12.55 -0.53 -11.82
CA VAL A 168 13.71 -0.58 -10.91
C VAL A 168 13.38 0.02 -9.56
N LEU A 169 12.64 1.14 -9.53
CA LEU A 169 12.24 1.78 -8.28
C LEU A 169 11.40 0.84 -7.42
N PHE A 170 10.43 0.14 -7.99
CA PHE A 170 9.57 -0.78 -7.24
C PHE A 170 10.35 -1.98 -6.69
N VAL A 171 11.31 -2.51 -7.47
CA VAL A 171 12.23 -3.54 -6.97
C VAL A 171 13.03 -3.01 -5.78
N ASN A 172 13.60 -1.81 -5.89
CA ASN A 172 14.37 -1.23 -4.80
C ASN A 172 13.51 -1.01 -3.56
N ILE A 173 12.28 -0.50 -3.72
CA ILE A 173 11.34 -0.28 -2.59
C ILE A 173 11.02 -1.62 -1.92
N SER A 174 10.78 -2.67 -2.69
CA SER A 174 10.53 -4.01 -2.15
C SER A 174 11.74 -4.55 -1.37
N ILE A 175 12.97 -4.32 -1.84
CA ILE A 175 14.19 -4.64 -1.09
C ILE A 175 14.30 -3.80 0.19
N GLY A 176 13.93 -2.52 0.14
CA GLY A 176 13.90 -1.68 1.33
C GLY A 176 12.86 -2.14 2.36
N GLY A 177 11.70 -2.61 1.91
CA GLY A 177 10.59 -3.08 2.75
C GLY A 177 10.91 -4.32 3.60
N VAL A 178 11.99 -5.05 3.30
CA VAL A 178 12.46 -6.20 4.08
C VAL A 178 13.60 -5.87 5.06
N LEU A 179 14.05 -4.62 5.15
CA LEU A 179 15.13 -4.23 6.07
C LEU A 179 14.67 -4.03 7.52
N THR A 180 13.37 -3.90 7.76
CA THR A 180 12.79 -3.84 9.11
C THR A 180 11.60 -4.77 9.21
N SER A 181 11.33 -5.25 10.41
CA SER A 181 10.27 -6.23 10.65
C SER A 181 8.84 -5.69 10.52
N TYR A 182 8.67 -4.37 10.41
CA TYR A 182 7.35 -3.71 10.37
C TYR A 182 7.05 -2.94 9.08
N ALA A 183 8.03 -2.78 8.18
CA ALA A 183 7.88 -1.96 6.98
C ALA A 183 6.86 -2.52 5.97
N ALA A 184 6.73 -3.84 5.92
CA ALA A 184 5.79 -4.53 5.06
C ALA A 184 4.90 -5.46 5.90
N PRO A 185 3.57 -5.44 5.73
CA PRO A 185 2.66 -6.32 6.47
C PRO A 185 3.02 -7.82 6.38
N PRO A 186 3.39 -8.38 5.20
CA PRO A 186 3.81 -9.77 5.10
C PRO A 186 5.07 -10.08 5.93
N VAL A 187 6.00 -9.11 6.01
CA VAL A 187 7.23 -9.26 6.80
C VAL A 187 6.89 -9.31 8.28
N LEU A 188 5.99 -8.46 8.77
CA LEU A 188 5.55 -8.48 10.16
C LEU A 188 4.96 -9.83 10.57
N MET A 189 4.07 -10.38 9.72
CA MET A 189 3.42 -11.68 9.97
C MET A 189 4.43 -12.83 10.07
N VAL A 190 5.44 -12.82 9.19
CA VAL A 190 6.49 -13.85 9.17
C VAL A 190 7.50 -13.62 10.30
N ALA A 191 7.93 -12.39 10.53
CA ALA A 191 8.90 -12.02 11.56
C ALA A 191 8.45 -12.45 12.95
N GLN A 192 7.17 -12.29 13.28
CA GLN A 192 6.60 -12.77 14.54
C GLN A 192 6.62 -14.30 14.64
N THR A 193 6.35 -15.01 13.55
CA THR A 193 6.38 -16.48 13.53
C THR A 193 7.78 -17.03 13.79
N PHE A 194 8.82 -16.36 13.29
CA PHE A 194 10.21 -16.80 13.39
C PHE A 194 11.05 -16.05 14.44
N ASN A 195 10.44 -15.14 15.21
CA ASN A 195 11.11 -14.25 16.16
C ASN A 195 12.27 -13.45 15.54
N TRP A 196 12.11 -13.00 14.29
CA TRP A 196 13.08 -12.14 13.63
C TRP A 196 12.79 -10.69 14.00
N ASP A 197 13.56 -10.16 14.94
CA ASP A 197 13.50 -8.73 15.28
C ASP A 197 14.22 -7.88 14.21
N THR A 198 14.05 -6.55 14.29
CA THR A 198 14.71 -5.64 13.35
C THR A 198 16.22 -5.79 13.35
N ALA A 199 16.83 -6.15 14.48
CA ALA A 199 18.28 -6.36 14.60
C ALA A 199 18.76 -7.61 13.86
N TYR A 200 17.93 -8.65 13.78
CA TYR A 200 18.21 -9.85 12.99
C TYR A 200 18.05 -9.60 11.47
N MET A 201 17.16 -8.68 11.08
CA MET A 201 16.86 -8.40 9.66
C MET A 201 17.76 -7.35 9.01
N ALA A 202 18.36 -6.45 9.78
CA ALA A 202 19.20 -5.34 9.30
C ALA A 202 20.68 -5.72 9.14
#